data_AF-A0ABD0S2Z4-F1
#
_entry.id   AF-A0ABD0S2Z4-F1
#
_cell.length_a   1.000
_cell.length_b   1.000
_cell.length_c   1.000
_cell.angle_alpha   90.00
_cell.angle_beta   90.00
_cell.angle_gamma   90.00
#
_symmetry.space_group_name_H-M   'P 1'
#
loop_
_entity.id
_entity.type
_entity.pdbx_description
1 polymer ?
#
loop_
_entity_poly.entity_id
_entity_poly.type
_entity_poly.pdbx_seq_one_letter_code
_entity_poly.pdbx_strand_id
1 'polypeptide(L)'
;GETAEMPGVYGAGEYDLAGFCVGAVERGAVLPRLKDIMEGDLLIGVASSGIHSNGFSLVRQILERSGLQYDSPAPFGRPGQTICICDVLTPALCFEGEVLLTPTKIYSRLLQPILRSGAVKAYAHITGGGLLENIPRVLP
;
A
#
# COMPACT_ATOMS: atom_id res chain seq x y z
N GLY A 1 0.60 -18.85 -12.38
CA GLY A 1 0.71 -18.78 -10.91
C GLY A 1 1.28 -20.09 -10.46
N GLU A 2 2.00 -20.09 -9.35
CA GLU A 2 2.67 -21.28 -8.81
C GLU A 2 2.37 -21.38 -7.31
N THR A 3 2.56 -22.56 -6.73
CA THR A 3 2.49 -22.79 -5.28
C THR A 3 3.64 -23.72 -4.90
N ALA A 4 4.33 -23.41 -3.81
CA ALA A 4 5.44 -24.21 -3.31
C ALA A 4 5.32 -24.39 -1.80
N GLU A 5 5.51 -25.62 -1.33
CA GLU A 5 5.56 -25.96 0.09
C GLU A 5 7.02 -26.14 0.52
N MET A 6 7.49 -25.27 1.43
CA MET A 6 8.89 -25.24 1.88
C MET A 6 8.99 -25.29 3.41
N PRO A 7 8.70 -26.44 4.05
CA PRO A 7 8.66 -26.56 5.51
C PRO A 7 10.02 -26.36 6.20
N GLY A 8 11.13 -26.42 5.45
CA GLY A 8 12.47 -26.10 5.96
C GLY A 8 12.83 -24.61 5.90
N VAL A 9 11.99 -23.77 5.30
CA VAL A 9 12.24 -22.33 5.07
C VAL A 9 11.26 -21.47 5.87
N TYR A 10 9.98 -21.83 5.93
CA TYR A 10 8.95 -21.08 6.65
C TYR A 10 8.54 -21.78 7.94
N GLY A 11 8.23 -20.99 8.97
CA GLY A 11 7.67 -21.49 10.22
C GLY A 11 6.27 -22.07 10.05
N ALA A 12 5.77 -22.76 11.08
CA ALA A 12 4.42 -23.31 11.07
C ALA A 12 3.38 -22.19 10.95
N GLY A 13 2.53 -22.26 9.92
CA GLY A 13 1.49 -21.26 9.64
C GLY A 13 1.98 -20.01 8.92
N GLU A 14 3.27 -19.90 8.62
CA GLU A 14 3.82 -18.81 7.81
C GLU A 14 3.76 -19.16 6.32
N TYR A 15 3.50 -18.15 5.50
CA TYR A 15 3.56 -18.25 4.06
C TYR A 15 4.05 -16.92 3.47
N ASP A 16 4.57 -17.00 2.25
CA ASP A 16 4.93 -15.83 1.47
C ASP A 16 4.11 -15.78 0.19
N LEU A 17 3.72 -14.57 -0.22
CA LEU A 17 2.93 -14.33 -1.40
C LEU A 17 3.63 -13.29 -2.27
N ALA A 18 4.17 -13.76 -3.39
CA ALA A 18 4.72 -12.92 -4.43
C ALA A 18 3.79 -12.86 -5.64
N GLY A 19 3.67 -11.67 -6.23
CA GLY A 19 2.92 -11.44 -7.46
C GLY A 19 3.80 -10.83 -8.54
N PHE A 20 3.46 -11.10 -9.80
CA PHE A 20 4.12 -10.52 -10.95
C PHE A 20 3.09 -9.83 -11.85
N CYS A 21 3.44 -8.65 -12.37
CA CYS A 21 2.61 -7.92 -13.33
C CYS A 21 3.43 -7.46 -14.54
N VAL A 22 2.76 -7.38 -15.69
CA VAL A 22 3.32 -6.83 -16.93
C VAL A 22 2.47 -5.66 -17.37
N GLY A 23 3.13 -4.56 -17.77
CA GLY A 23 2.50 -3.39 -18.35
C GLY A 23 3.22 -2.96 -19.63
N ALA A 24 2.56 -2.14 -20.44
CA ALA A 24 3.11 -1.55 -21.65
C ALA A 24 2.87 -0.04 -21.66
N VAL A 25 3.80 0.70 -22.26
CA VAL A 25 3.73 2.16 -22.43
C VAL A 25 4.29 2.52 -23.79
N GLU A 26 3.70 3.53 -24.42
CA GLU A 26 4.18 4.05 -25.69
C GLU A 26 5.58 4.63 -25.57
N ARG A 27 6.39 4.47 -26.62
CA ARG A 27 7.74 5.03 -26.65
C ARG A 27 7.66 6.55 -26.54
N GLY A 28 8.42 7.12 -25.60
CA GLY A 28 8.42 8.57 -25.33
C GLY A 28 7.33 9.04 -24.35
N ALA A 29 6.39 8.18 -23.96
CA ALA A 29 5.38 8.48 -22.93
C ALA A 29 5.78 7.99 -21.52
N VAL A 30 7.05 7.60 -21.34
CA VAL A 30 7.58 7.12 -20.06
C VAL A 30 7.68 8.28 -19.07
N LEU A 31 7.20 8.05 -17.85
CA LEU A 31 7.36 8.95 -16.72
C LEU A 31 8.51 8.45 -15.82
N PRO A 32 9.22 9.34 -15.10
CA PRO A 32 9.00 10.80 -15.02
C PRO A 32 9.59 11.56 -16.23
N ARG A 33 8.92 12.65 -16.62
CA ARG A 33 9.45 13.63 -17.59
C ARG A 33 10.28 14.69 -16.86
N LEU A 34 11.48 14.30 -16.42
CA LEU A 34 12.35 15.13 -15.56
C LEU A 34 12.60 16.54 -16.08
N LYS A 35 12.67 16.71 -17.41
CA LYS A 35 12.90 18.01 -18.07
C LYS A 35 11.72 18.98 -17.96
N ASP A 36 10.52 18.45 -17.74
CA ASP A 36 9.31 19.26 -17.66
C ASP A 36 8.99 19.69 -16.22
N ILE A 37 9.63 19.05 -15.23
CA ILE A 37 9.41 19.31 -13.81
C ILE A 37 10.16 20.59 -13.44
N MET A 38 9.45 21.55 -12.85
CA MET A 38 10.01 22.84 -12.48
C MET A 38 9.39 23.38 -11.19
N GLU A 39 10.06 24.36 -10.59
CA GLU A 39 9.51 25.11 -9.47
C GLU A 39 8.14 25.71 -9.84
N GLY A 40 7.18 25.62 -8.92
CA GLY A 40 5.79 26.03 -9.15
C GLY A 40 4.87 24.92 -9.63
N ASP A 41 5.38 23.73 -9.94
CA ASP A 41 4.54 22.56 -10.23
C ASP A 41 3.71 22.12 -9.02
N LEU A 42 2.50 21.63 -9.29
CA LEU A 42 1.57 21.18 -8.27
C LEU A 42 1.82 19.71 -7.90
N LEU A 43 1.96 19.45 -6.60
CA LEU A 43 1.95 18.11 -6.03
C LEU A 43 0.52 17.74 -5.61
N ILE A 44 -0.06 16.71 -6.23
CA ILE A 44 -1.39 16.20 -5.88
C ILE A 44 -1.23 14.87 -5.16
N GLY A 45 -1.65 14.83 -3.89
CA GLY A 45 -1.72 13.61 -3.11
C GLY A 45 -3.03 12.85 -3.33
N VAL A 46 -2.95 11.54 -3.49
CA VAL A 46 -4.12 10.65 -3.51
C VAL A 46 -4.15 9.88 -2.20
N ALA A 47 -5.26 9.98 -1.47
CA ALA A 47 -5.40 9.35 -0.17
C ALA A 47 -5.25 7.81 -0.25
N SER A 48 -4.42 7.29 0.66
CA SER A 48 -4.30 5.86 0.95
C SER A 48 -5.56 5.33 1.61
N SER A 49 -5.65 4.00 1.71
CA SER A 49 -6.68 3.31 2.47
C SER A 49 -6.25 3.02 3.92
N GLY A 50 -5.01 3.41 4.28
CA GLY A 50 -4.38 3.09 5.56
C GLY A 50 -2.87 2.97 5.40
N ILE A 51 -2.28 2.02 6.13
CA ILE A 51 -0.84 1.73 6.12
C ILE A 51 -0.35 0.98 4.87
N HIS A 52 -1.28 0.47 4.05
CA HIS A 52 -0.99 -0.34 2.86
C HIS A 52 -0.19 -1.59 3.22
N SER A 53 0.93 -1.87 2.53
CA SER A 53 1.73 -3.08 2.70
C SER A 53 3.12 -2.81 3.30
N ASN A 54 3.37 -1.62 3.85
CA ASN A 54 4.69 -1.22 4.35
C ASN A 54 4.63 -0.76 5.81
N GLY A 55 5.73 -0.91 6.54
CA GLY A 55 5.85 -0.45 7.93
C GLY A 55 5.31 -1.41 9.00
N PHE A 56 4.85 -2.62 8.62
CA PHE A 56 4.27 -3.58 9.58
C PHE A 56 5.24 -4.04 10.67
N SER A 57 6.55 -4.03 10.43
CA SER A 57 7.54 -4.30 11.50
C SER A 57 7.43 -3.30 12.64
N LEU A 58 7.28 -2.00 12.33
CA LEU A 58 7.10 -0.95 13.33
C LEU A 58 5.71 -1.03 13.96
N VAL A 59 4.66 -1.30 13.17
CA VAL A 59 3.29 -1.47 13.68
C VAL A 59 3.24 -2.58 14.74
N ARG A 60 3.84 -3.74 14.46
CA ARG A 60 3.91 -4.85 15.44
C ARG A 60 4.63 -4.45 16.73
N GLN A 61 5.76 -3.73 16.63
CA GLN A 61 6.48 -3.23 17.80
C GLN A 61 5.66 -2.24 18.63
N ILE A 62 4.87 -1.38 17.98
CA ILE A 62 3.99 -0.42 18.67
C ILE A 62 2.86 -1.18 19.39
N LEU A 63 2.25 -2.18 18.76
CA LEU A 63 1.22 -2.99 19.39
C LEU A 63 1.76 -3.73 20.63
N GLU A 64 2.91 -4.37 20.49
CA GLU A 64 3.58 -5.07 21.59
C GLU A 64 3.84 -4.12 22.79
N ARG A 65 4.36 -2.92 22.53
CA ARG A 65 4.66 -1.92 23.57
C ARG A 65 3.42 -1.27 24.18
N SER A 66 2.34 -1.14 23.42
CA SER A 66 1.08 -0.56 23.90
C SER A 66 0.23 -1.55 24.69
N GLY A 67 0.56 -2.84 24.64
CA GLY A 67 -0.22 -3.90 25.29
C GLY A 67 -1.58 -4.16 24.62
N LEU A 68 -1.82 -3.57 23.45
CA LEU A 68 -3.05 -3.77 22.69
C LEU A 68 -3.01 -5.15 22.01
N GLN A 69 -4.14 -5.84 22.07
CA GLN A 69 -4.35 -7.11 21.38
C GLN A 69 -5.01 -6.84 20.02
N TYR A 70 -4.92 -7.80 19.11
CA TYR A 70 -5.48 -7.61 17.76
C TYR A 70 -7.02 -7.50 17.75
N ASP A 71 -7.74 -8.08 18.73
CA ASP A 71 -9.20 -7.91 18.98
C ASP A 71 -9.55 -6.56 19.59
N SER A 72 -8.57 -5.81 20.08
CA SER A 72 -8.85 -4.58 20.80
C SER A 72 -9.54 -3.57 19.88
N PRO A 73 -10.48 -2.76 20.40
CA PRO A 73 -11.05 -1.65 19.65
C PRO A 73 -9.95 -0.77 19.06
N ALA A 74 -10.03 -0.44 17.77
CA ALA A 74 -9.04 0.38 17.13
C ALA A 74 -9.21 1.85 17.55
N PRO A 75 -8.26 2.46 18.28
CA PRO A 75 -8.41 3.84 18.76
C PRO A 75 -8.34 4.89 17.64
N PHE A 76 -7.93 4.48 16.44
CA PHE A 76 -7.81 5.29 15.24
C PHE A 76 -8.75 4.83 14.10
N GLY A 77 -9.63 3.86 14.38
CA GLY A 77 -10.64 3.38 13.45
C GLY A 77 -11.97 4.11 13.58
N ARG A 78 -12.93 3.73 12.74
CA ARG A 78 -14.35 4.08 12.90
C ARG A 78 -14.94 3.32 14.09
N PRO A 79 -16.05 3.81 14.69
CA PRO A 79 -16.75 3.07 15.74
C PRO A 79 -17.08 1.64 15.30
N GLY A 80 -16.75 0.68 16.16
CA GLY A 80 -16.95 -0.75 15.89
C GLY A 80 -15.80 -1.44 15.16
N GLN A 81 -14.74 -0.73 14.78
CA GLN A 81 -13.55 -1.35 14.21
C GLN A 81 -12.58 -1.85 15.30
N THR A 82 -11.91 -2.96 15.00
CA THR A 82 -10.83 -3.57 15.79
C THR A 82 -9.48 -3.38 15.09
N ILE A 83 -8.40 -3.63 15.82
CA ILE A 83 -7.04 -3.50 15.27
C ILE A 83 -6.83 -4.46 14.09
N CYS A 84 -7.09 -5.77 14.25
CA CYS A 84 -6.84 -6.80 13.23
C CYS A 84 -7.42 -8.19 13.61
N ILE A 85 -8.74 -8.44 13.52
CA ILE A 85 -9.27 -9.81 13.65
C ILE A 85 -10.19 -10.19 12.51
N CYS A 86 -9.74 -11.19 11.76
CA CYS A 86 -10.58 -11.98 10.89
C CYS A 86 -11.41 -12.96 11.72
N ASP A 87 -12.69 -12.68 11.91
CA ASP A 87 -13.63 -13.75 12.22
C ASP A 87 -13.81 -14.62 10.96
N VAL A 88 -13.17 -15.78 10.95
CA VAL A 88 -13.22 -16.76 9.84
C VAL A 88 -14.65 -17.21 9.55
N LEU A 89 -15.58 -17.03 10.49
CA LEU A 89 -17.00 -17.37 10.34
C LEU A 89 -17.81 -16.29 9.59
N THR A 90 -17.26 -15.07 9.42
CA THR A 90 -17.93 -13.96 8.71
C THR A 90 -16.99 -13.21 7.74
N PRO A 91 -16.55 -13.85 6.63
CA PRO A 91 -15.50 -13.33 5.73
C PRO A 91 -15.80 -11.96 5.09
N ALA A 92 -17.08 -11.62 4.92
CA ALA A 92 -17.50 -10.37 4.30
C ALA A 92 -17.40 -9.15 5.23
N LEU A 93 -17.38 -9.35 6.55
CA LEU A 93 -17.28 -8.28 7.54
C LEU A 93 -15.83 -8.00 7.98
N CYS A 94 -14.91 -8.94 7.76
CA CYS A 94 -13.51 -8.85 8.17
C CYS A 94 -12.84 -7.55 7.69
N PHE A 95 -12.90 -7.24 6.40
CA PHE A 95 -12.14 -6.10 5.86
C PHE A 95 -12.73 -4.73 6.21
N GLU A 96 -14.02 -4.62 6.55
CA GLU A 96 -14.65 -3.35 6.94
C GLU A 96 -14.52 -3.08 8.44
N GLY A 97 -14.37 -4.12 9.26
CA GLY A 97 -14.18 -4.05 10.71
C GLY A 97 -12.72 -3.88 11.16
N GLU A 98 -11.74 -4.02 10.27
CA GLU A 98 -10.33 -4.15 10.65
C GLU A 98 -9.43 -3.07 10.04
N VAL A 99 -8.72 -2.34 10.89
CA VAL A 99 -7.93 -1.20 10.40
C VAL A 99 -6.59 -1.64 9.78
N LEU A 100 -5.88 -2.60 10.37
CA LEU A 100 -4.56 -3.00 9.86
C LEU A 100 -4.61 -3.91 8.63
N LEU A 101 -5.69 -4.67 8.43
CA LEU A 101 -5.90 -5.52 7.25
C LEU A 101 -6.70 -4.85 6.13
N THR A 102 -6.99 -3.55 6.25
CA THR A 102 -7.57 -2.79 5.14
C THR A 102 -6.67 -2.91 3.91
N PRO A 103 -7.14 -3.47 2.77
CA PRO A 103 -6.27 -3.76 1.63
C PRO A 103 -5.61 -2.52 1.03
N THR A 104 -4.42 -2.70 0.46
CA THR A 104 -3.74 -1.66 -0.34
C THR A 104 -4.64 -1.23 -1.50
N LYS A 105 -4.91 0.07 -1.57
CA LYS A 105 -5.72 0.67 -2.63
C LYS A 105 -5.00 0.58 -3.97
N ILE A 106 -5.67 0.00 -4.97
CA ILE A 106 -5.14 -0.11 -6.34
C ILE A 106 -5.56 1.11 -7.16
N TYR A 107 -4.59 1.95 -7.52
CA TYR A 107 -4.82 3.22 -8.20
C TYR A 107 -4.88 3.14 -9.73
N SER A 108 -4.56 1.99 -10.34
CA SER A 108 -4.41 1.86 -11.80
C SER A 108 -5.65 2.34 -12.56
N ARG A 109 -6.85 1.89 -12.19
CA ARG A 109 -8.11 2.33 -12.83
C ARG A 109 -8.41 3.81 -12.58
N LEU A 110 -8.13 4.29 -11.38
CA LEU A 110 -8.40 5.69 -10.99
C LEU A 110 -7.50 6.67 -11.75
N LEU A 111 -6.22 6.34 -11.88
CA LEU A 111 -5.20 7.25 -12.42
C LEU A 111 -4.97 7.08 -13.92
N GLN A 112 -5.31 5.94 -14.53
CA GLN A 112 -5.06 5.71 -15.94
C GLN A 112 -5.65 6.80 -16.87
N PRO A 113 -6.88 7.30 -16.70
CA PRO A 113 -7.40 8.39 -17.51
C PRO A 113 -6.59 9.69 -17.36
N ILE A 114 -6.16 10.00 -16.13
CA ILE A 114 -5.39 11.20 -15.80
C ILE A 114 -3.99 11.10 -16.40
N LEU A 115 -3.33 9.94 -16.30
CA LEU A 115 -2.03 9.69 -16.91
C LEU A 115 -2.10 9.82 -18.45
N ARG A 116 -3.17 9.31 -19.06
CA ARG A 116 -3.39 9.39 -20.51
C ARG A 116 -3.69 10.80 -21.01
N SER A 117 -4.11 11.72 -20.14
CA SER A 117 -4.31 13.13 -20.52
C SER A 117 -3.00 13.85 -20.89
N GLY A 118 -1.84 13.32 -20.51
CA GLY A 118 -0.54 13.94 -20.72
C GLY A 118 -0.18 15.04 -19.72
N ALA A 119 -1.11 15.44 -18.84
CA ALA A 119 -0.91 16.50 -17.85
C ALA A 119 0.05 16.10 -16.70
N VAL A 120 0.25 14.80 -16.48
CA VAL A 120 1.11 14.28 -15.41
C VAL A 120 2.57 14.26 -15.86
N LYS A 121 3.44 14.93 -15.11
CA LYS A 121 4.89 14.99 -15.36
C LYS A 121 5.66 13.88 -14.65
N ALA A 122 5.16 13.44 -13.49
CA ALA A 122 5.73 12.35 -12.69
C ALA A 122 4.67 11.80 -11.73
N TYR A 123 4.88 10.60 -11.21
CA TYR A 123 4.15 10.07 -10.06
C TYR A 123 5.09 9.21 -9.21
N ALA A 124 4.96 9.30 -7.88
CA ALA A 124 5.68 8.46 -6.94
C ALA A 124 4.68 7.55 -6.22
N HIS A 125 4.93 6.24 -6.24
CA HIS A 125 4.17 5.31 -5.40
C HIS A 125 4.79 5.29 -4.00
N ILE A 126 4.03 5.76 -3.01
CA ILE A 126 4.53 5.87 -1.63
C ILE A 126 4.46 4.48 -0.98
N THR A 127 5.62 3.86 -0.82
CA THR A 127 5.77 2.50 -0.28
C THR A 127 6.80 2.51 0.86
N GLY A 128 7.71 1.53 0.95
CA GLY A 128 8.83 1.54 1.89
C GLY A 128 9.62 2.84 1.77
N GLY A 129 10.02 3.40 2.93
CA GLY A 129 10.71 4.71 3.00
C GLY A 129 9.79 5.93 2.93
N GLY A 130 8.50 5.76 2.64
CA GLY A 130 7.50 6.83 2.71
C GLY A 130 7.78 8.00 1.75
N LEU A 131 7.33 9.20 2.12
CA LEU A 131 7.46 10.40 1.27
C LEU A 131 8.91 10.80 1.04
N LEU A 132 9.74 10.69 2.09
CA LEU A 132 11.13 11.14 2.08
C LEU A 132 11.99 10.34 1.09
N GLU A 133 11.71 9.05 0.90
CA GLU A 133 12.47 8.23 -0.03
C GLU A 133 11.83 8.12 -1.42
N ASN A 134 10.50 8.15 -1.51
CA ASN A 134 9.82 7.89 -2.79
C ASN A 134 9.68 9.15 -3.66
N ILE A 135 9.46 10.33 -3.07
CA ILE A 135 9.31 11.58 -3.84
C ILE A 135 10.62 11.98 -4.55
N PRO A 136 11.80 11.96 -3.90
CA PRO A 136 13.03 12.38 -4.56
C PRO A 136 13.41 11.52 -5.78
N ARG A 137 12.93 10.27 -5.87
CA ARG A 137 13.20 9.36 -7.01
C ARG A 137 12.59 9.83 -8.33
N VAL A 138 11.63 10.75 -8.29
CA VAL A 138 10.90 11.23 -9.47
C VAL A 138 11.08 12.72 -9.75
N LEU A 139 11.93 13.39 -8.95
CA LEU A 139 12.30 14.79 -9.14
C LEU A 139 13.68 14.89 -9.82
N PRO A 140 13.95 15.98 -10.55
CA PRO A 140 15.24 16.24 -11.18
C PRO A 140 16.37 16.54 -10.18
#